data_AF-A0A370E389-F1
#
_entry.id   AF-A0A370E389-F1
#
_cell.length_a   1.000
_cell.length_b   1.000
_cell.length_c   1.000
_cell.angle_alpha   90.00
_cell.angle_beta   90.00
_cell.angle_gamma   90.00
#
_symmetry.space_group_name_H-M   'P 1'
#
loop_
_entity.id
_entity.type
_entity.pdbx_description
1 polymer ?
#
loop_
_entity_poly.entity_id
_entity_poly.type
_entity_poly.pdbx_seq_one_letter_code
_entity_poly.pdbx_strand_id
1 'polypeptide(L)'
;MNETLSRIETLTSDAATKAKMVRNEADRGSRVVEEAVTAINEVAAQVDSANRAVGELKTVSERIGNIVVLIGGITDQTNLLALNAAIEAARAGEHGRGFAVVANEVRALSQEVAEQNARIGQQIKELQSATNKGVDIINSAFEKAHNSVDVAAQAGTALIAITEAAEEISGMNAHIVDAMAGNHKQTRHVDDNLDQIVILSTETMGIADETSALGNEFKVLAQQLGSLVTQFLGGEHQSPDSEVEQRSSKGTESISGNGAELF
;
A
#
# COMPACT_ATOMS: atom_id res chain seq x y z
N MET A 1 -4.68 9.17 34.81
CA MET A 1 -4.63 10.09 33.65
C MET A 1 -3.19 10.32 33.16
N ASN A 2 -2.20 10.49 34.03
CA ASN A 2 -0.78 10.55 33.63
C ASN A 2 -0.29 9.29 32.89
N GLU A 3 -0.71 8.09 33.32
CA GLU A 3 -0.34 6.83 32.66
C GLU A 3 -0.90 6.72 31.24
N THR A 4 -2.14 7.17 31.02
CA THR A 4 -2.76 7.21 29.69
C THR A 4 -2.05 8.21 28.78
N LEU A 5 -1.64 9.37 29.29
CA LEU A 5 -0.92 10.38 28.51
C LEU A 5 0.46 9.87 28.05
N SER A 6 1.23 9.31 28.98
CA SER A 6 2.55 8.73 28.69
C SER A 6 2.48 7.57 27.69
N ARG A 7 1.41 6.76 27.76
CA ARG A 7 1.15 5.71 26.78
C ARG A 7 0.84 6.27 25.39
N ILE A 8 0.10 7.37 25.28
CA ILE A 8 -0.16 8.04 23.99
C ILE A 8 1.14 8.60 23.41
N GLU A 9 1.95 9.30 24.20
CA GLU A 9 3.26 9.82 23.76
C GLU A 9 4.15 8.72 23.18
N THR A 10 4.19 7.56 23.85
CA THR A 10 4.97 6.40 23.40
C THR A 10 4.44 5.85 22.08
N LEU A 11 3.12 5.67 21.97
CA LEU A 11 2.47 5.19 20.73
C LEU A 11 2.69 6.14 19.55
N THR A 12 2.61 7.45 19.79
CA THR A 12 2.84 8.47 18.77
C THR A 12 4.30 8.51 18.32
N SER A 13 5.25 8.37 19.25
CA SER A 13 6.68 8.25 18.94
C SER A 13 7.00 6.99 18.11
N ASP A 14 6.39 5.85 18.48
CA ASP A 14 6.53 4.60 17.73
C ASP A 14 5.93 4.72 16.33
N ALA A 15 4.75 5.35 16.20
CA ALA A 15 4.10 5.59 14.92
C ALA A 15 4.95 6.49 14.02
N ALA A 16 5.58 7.55 14.56
CA ALA A 16 6.47 8.42 13.81
C ALA A 16 7.72 7.68 13.33
N THR A 17 8.28 6.81 14.18
CA THR A 17 9.42 5.96 13.82
C THR A 17 9.05 4.99 12.70
N LYS A 18 7.87 4.35 12.78
CA LYS A 18 7.36 3.46 11.72
C LYS A 18 7.12 4.19 10.41
N ALA A 19 6.52 5.38 10.45
CA ALA A 19 6.33 6.21 9.27
C ALA A 19 7.66 6.54 8.59
N LYS A 20 8.68 6.91 9.36
CA LYS A 20 10.05 7.13 8.84
C LYS A 20 10.65 5.88 8.21
N MET A 21 10.44 4.70 8.80
CA MET A 21 10.91 3.44 8.21
C MET A 21 10.20 3.12 6.90
N VAL A 22 8.88 3.28 6.84
CA VAL A 22 8.08 3.09 5.60
C VAL A 22 8.58 4.02 4.50
N ARG A 23 8.81 5.30 4.81
CA ARG A 23 9.36 6.27 3.85
C ARG A 23 10.71 5.83 3.30
N ASN A 24 11.65 5.44 4.18
CA ASN A 24 12.97 4.99 3.75
C ASN A 24 12.89 3.73 2.86
N GLU A 25 11.97 2.82 3.14
CA GLU A 25 11.79 1.61 2.33
C GLU A 25 11.11 1.92 0.99
N ALA A 26 10.17 2.86 0.97
CA ALA A 26 9.57 3.37 -0.26
C ALA A 26 10.61 4.07 -1.15
N ASP A 27 11.49 4.90 -0.58
CA ASP A 27 12.61 5.53 -1.29
C ASP A 27 13.57 4.49 -1.87
N ARG A 28 13.86 3.41 -1.12
CA ARG A 28 14.65 2.28 -1.63
C ARG A 28 13.94 1.58 -2.77
N GLY A 29 12.64 1.31 -2.63
CA GLY A 29 11.81 0.74 -3.67
C GLY A 29 11.84 1.60 -4.94
N SER A 30 11.79 2.93 -4.81
CA SER A 30 11.80 3.85 -5.96
C SER A 30 13.10 3.75 -6.74
N ARG A 31 14.24 3.68 -6.05
CA ARG A 31 15.55 3.47 -6.68
C ARG A 31 15.61 2.13 -7.42
N VAL A 32 15.09 1.06 -6.82
CA VAL A 32 15.04 -0.27 -7.48
C VAL A 32 14.17 -0.23 -8.73
N VAL A 33 13.05 0.51 -8.70
CA VAL A 33 12.19 0.70 -9.87
C VAL A 33 12.92 1.51 -10.96
N GLU A 34 13.64 2.57 -10.61
CA GLU A 34 14.44 3.36 -11.57
C GLU A 34 15.54 2.51 -12.22
N GLU A 35 16.23 1.69 -11.44
CA GLU A 35 17.22 0.72 -11.94
C GLU A 35 16.56 -0.30 -12.88
N ALA A 36 15.39 -0.82 -12.53
CA ALA A 36 14.64 -1.75 -13.36
C ALA A 36 14.21 -1.12 -14.69
N VAL A 37 13.71 0.13 -14.68
CA VAL A 37 13.37 0.87 -15.90
C VAL A 37 14.59 1.04 -16.80
N THR A 38 15.75 1.38 -16.22
CA THR A 38 17.00 1.52 -16.97
C THR A 38 17.40 0.20 -17.62
N ALA A 39 17.39 -0.90 -16.87
CA ALA A 39 17.71 -2.23 -17.40
C ALA A 39 16.73 -2.68 -18.50
N ILE A 40 15.43 -2.39 -18.36
CA ILE A 40 14.43 -2.72 -19.38
C ILE A 40 14.68 -1.91 -20.66
N ASN A 41 15.05 -0.64 -20.55
CA ASN A 41 15.39 0.19 -21.72
C ASN A 41 16.64 -0.34 -22.44
N GLU A 42 17.64 -0.83 -21.71
CA GLU A 42 18.81 -1.49 -22.31
C GLU A 42 18.40 -2.78 -23.05
N VAL A 43 17.53 -3.59 -22.45
CA VAL A 43 16.98 -4.80 -23.10
C VAL A 43 16.21 -4.42 -24.36
N ALA A 44 15.38 -3.38 -24.34
CA ALA A 44 14.64 -2.92 -25.51
C ALA A 44 15.59 -2.50 -26.65
N ALA A 45 16.69 -1.81 -26.34
CA ALA A 45 17.72 -1.44 -27.32
C ALA A 45 18.45 -2.67 -27.90
N GLN A 46 18.73 -3.69 -27.07
CA GLN A 46 19.32 -4.95 -27.52
C GLN A 46 18.36 -5.74 -28.42
N VAL A 47 17.07 -5.76 -28.10
CA VAL A 47 16.02 -6.39 -28.91
C VAL A 47 15.89 -5.69 -30.26
N ASP A 48 15.92 -4.36 -30.31
CA ASP A 48 15.92 -3.62 -31.58
C ASP A 48 17.15 -3.96 -32.44
N SER A 49 18.33 -4.03 -31.82
CA SER A 49 19.57 -4.45 -32.50
C SER A 49 19.47 -5.88 -33.06
N ALA A 50 18.90 -6.81 -32.28
CA ALA A 50 18.64 -8.18 -32.73
C ALA A 50 17.64 -8.21 -33.90
N ASN A 51 16.59 -7.38 -33.87
CA ASN A 51 15.62 -7.27 -34.96
C ASN A 51 16.29 -6.87 -36.27
N ARG A 52 17.20 -5.90 -36.23
CA ARG A 52 17.97 -5.45 -37.40
C ARG A 52 18.86 -6.56 -37.95
N ALA A 53 19.61 -7.26 -37.08
CA ALA A 53 20.47 -8.37 -37.49
C ALA A 53 19.68 -9.54 -38.12
N VAL A 54 18.52 -9.89 -37.57
CA VAL A 54 17.64 -10.92 -38.13
C VAL A 54 17.01 -10.47 -39.45
N GLY A 55 16.66 -9.18 -39.58
CA GLY A 55 16.20 -8.59 -40.83
C GLY A 55 17.26 -8.63 -41.95
N GLU A 56 18.53 -8.41 -41.62
CA GLU A 56 19.64 -8.59 -42.55
C GLU A 56 19.78 -10.07 -42.96
N LEU A 57 19.73 -11.00 -42.00
CA LEU A 57 19.77 -12.44 -42.28
C LEU A 57 18.66 -12.88 -43.23
N LYS A 58 17.44 -12.36 -43.04
CA LYS A 58 16.30 -12.60 -43.93
C LYS A 58 16.61 -12.15 -45.36
N THR A 59 17.10 -10.92 -45.51
CA THR A 59 17.45 -10.34 -46.81
C THR A 59 18.55 -11.15 -47.52
N VAL A 60 19.57 -11.57 -46.78
CA VAL A 60 20.66 -12.40 -47.31
C VAL A 60 20.14 -13.77 -47.74
N SER A 61 19.28 -14.39 -46.92
CA SER A 61 18.69 -15.70 -47.22
C SER A 61 17.79 -15.66 -48.46
N GLU A 62 17.01 -14.60 -48.65
CA GLU A 62 16.22 -14.38 -49.86
C GLU A 62 17.10 -14.25 -51.11
N ARG A 63 18.21 -13.51 -51.02
CA ARG A 63 19.20 -13.40 -52.12
C ARG A 63 19.83 -14.75 -52.45
N ILE A 64 20.23 -15.54 -51.45
CA ILE A 64 20.77 -16.89 -51.67
C ILE A 64 19.72 -17.79 -52.30
N GLY A 65 18.46 -17.72 -51.85
CA GLY A 65 17.35 -18.45 -52.46
C GLY A 65 17.20 -18.17 -53.96
N ASN A 66 17.31 -16.90 -54.37
CA ASN A 66 17.28 -16.52 -55.79
C ASN A 66 18.47 -17.09 -56.58
N ILE A 67 19.66 -17.15 -55.99
CA ILE A 67 20.84 -17.77 -56.61
C ILE A 67 20.63 -19.28 -56.77
N VAL A 68 20.09 -19.96 -55.78
CA VAL A 68 19.77 -21.40 -55.86
C VAL A 68 18.78 -21.69 -56.99
N VAL A 69 17.75 -20.85 -57.15
CA VAL A 69 16.80 -20.97 -58.28
C VAL A 69 17.51 -20.77 -59.62
N LEU A 70 18.38 -19.78 -59.73
CA LEU A 70 19.17 -19.52 -60.94
C LEU A 70 20.09 -20.71 -61.29
N ILE A 71 20.80 -21.26 -60.30
CA ILE A 71 21.67 -22.43 -60.48
C ILE A 71 20.84 -23.61 -61.00
N GLY A 72 19.65 -23.85 -60.42
CA GLY A 72 18.74 -24.90 -60.88
C GLY A 72 18.40 -24.73 -62.37
N GLY A 73 18.06 -23.52 -62.80
CA GLY A 73 17.81 -23.22 -64.21
C GLY A 73 19.02 -23.44 -65.12
N ILE A 74 20.24 -23.08 -64.67
CA ILE A 74 21.49 -23.33 -65.41
C ILE A 74 21.74 -24.84 -65.52
N THR A 75 21.54 -25.58 -64.44
CA THR A 75 21.73 -27.03 -64.42
C THR A 75 20.75 -27.75 -65.34
N ASP A 76 19.48 -27.34 -65.36
CA ASP A 76 18.46 -27.88 -66.27
C ASP A 76 18.82 -27.60 -67.73
N GLN A 77 19.27 -26.38 -68.05
CA GLN A 77 19.75 -26.03 -69.39
C GLN A 77 20.99 -26.85 -69.80
N THR A 78 21.94 -27.04 -68.88
CA THR A 78 23.16 -27.81 -69.14
C THR A 78 22.83 -29.28 -69.38
N ASN A 79 21.91 -29.85 -68.60
CA ASN A 79 21.40 -31.20 -68.81
C ASN A 79 20.70 -31.36 -70.17
N LEU A 80 19.90 -30.36 -70.60
CA LEU A 80 19.27 -30.34 -71.93
C LEU A 80 20.29 -30.24 -73.06
N LEU A 81 21.32 -29.40 -72.92
CA LEU A 81 22.42 -29.27 -73.88
C LEU A 81 23.22 -30.58 -74.00
N ALA A 82 23.54 -31.21 -72.87
CA ALA A 82 24.24 -32.49 -72.83
C ALA A 82 23.42 -33.61 -73.48
N LEU A 83 22.10 -33.63 -73.26
CA LEU A 83 21.20 -34.57 -73.93
C LEU A 83 21.21 -34.38 -75.45
N ASN A 84 21.09 -33.13 -75.92
CA ASN A 84 21.13 -32.83 -77.36
C ASN A 84 22.48 -33.24 -77.98
N ALA A 85 23.59 -33.00 -77.28
CA ALA A 85 24.92 -33.43 -77.70
C ALA A 85 25.05 -34.96 -77.76
N ALA A 86 24.49 -35.68 -76.79
CA ALA A 86 24.49 -37.15 -76.78
C ALA A 86 23.69 -37.73 -77.97
N ILE A 87 22.54 -37.12 -78.31
CA ILE A 87 21.73 -37.49 -79.47
C ILE A 87 22.51 -37.27 -80.77
N GLU A 88 23.14 -36.11 -80.93
CA GLU A 88 23.88 -35.81 -82.17
C GLU A 88 25.16 -36.65 -82.29
N ALA A 89 25.82 -36.95 -81.17
CA ALA A 89 26.95 -37.88 -81.14
C ALA A 89 26.54 -39.30 -81.54
N ALA A 90 25.37 -39.78 -81.11
CA ALA A 90 24.82 -41.06 -81.55
C ALA A 90 24.49 -41.05 -83.05
N ARG A 91 24.02 -39.91 -83.59
CA ARG A 91 23.71 -39.73 -85.01
C ARG A 91 24.96 -39.76 -85.89
N ALA A 92 26.10 -39.29 -85.40
CA ALA A 92 27.40 -39.34 -86.09
C ALA A 92 28.06 -40.75 -86.10
N GLY A 93 27.46 -41.75 -85.44
CA GLY A 93 27.94 -43.13 -85.43
C GLY A 93 29.34 -43.27 -84.83
N GLU A 94 30.24 -43.99 -85.52
CA GLU A 94 31.62 -44.23 -85.06
C GLU A 94 32.43 -42.93 -84.86
N HIS A 95 32.16 -41.88 -85.65
CA HIS A 95 32.86 -40.60 -85.52
C HIS A 95 32.44 -39.80 -84.28
N GLY A 96 31.27 -40.07 -83.71
CA GLY A 96 30.72 -39.37 -82.53
C GLY A 96 31.05 -40.03 -81.19
N ARG A 97 31.73 -41.19 -81.19
CA ARG A 97 31.93 -42.03 -79.99
C ARG A 97 32.58 -41.29 -78.81
N GLY A 98 33.61 -40.48 -79.07
CA GLY A 98 34.27 -39.66 -78.04
C GLY A 98 33.37 -38.55 -77.49
N PHE A 99 32.61 -37.88 -78.37
CA PHE A 99 31.64 -36.85 -77.96
C PHE A 99 30.49 -37.43 -77.14
N ALA A 100 30.04 -38.65 -77.45
CA ALA A 100 28.97 -39.31 -76.70
C ALA A 100 29.38 -39.59 -75.24
N VAL A 101 30.64 -39.98 -75.00
CA VAL A 101 31.17 -40.19 -73.64
C VAL A 101 31.18 -38.87 -72.87
N VAL A 102 31.71 -37.79 -73.47
CA VAL A 102 31.74 -36.47 -72.83
C VAL A 102 30.33 -35.95 -72.55
N ALA A 103 29.39 -36.10 -73.50
CA ALA A 103 28.02 -35.66 -73.32
C ALA A 103 27.31 -36.40 -72.16
N ASN A 104 27.54 -37.70 -72.02
CA ASN A 104 27.00 -38.48 -70.90
C ASN A 104 27.63 -38.06 -69.55
N GLU A 105 28.93 -37.79 -69.52
CA GLU A 105 29.61 -37.32 -68.30
C GLU A 105 29.09 -35.96 -67.85
N VAL A 106 28.94 -35.00 -68.79
CA VAL A 106 28.35 -33.68 -68.51
C VAL A 106 26.91 -33.82 -68.02
N ARG A 107 26.15 -34.77 -68.57
CA ARG A 107 24.78 -35.04 -68.14
C ARG A 107 24.72 -35.58 -66.71
N ALA A 108 25.58 -36.56 -66.39
CA ALA A 108 25.68 -37.12 -65.04
C ALA A 108 26.08 -36.05 -64.02
N LEU A 109 27.10 -35.24 -64.34
CA LEU A 109 27.52 -34.12 -63.49
C LEU A 109 26.41 -33.09 -63.30
N SER A 110 25.65 -32.78 -64.35
CA SER A 110 24.50 -31.87 -64.26
C SER A 110 23.42 -32.44 -63.32
N GLN A 111 23.11 -33.73 -63.39
CA GLN A 111 22.16 -34.36 -62.45
C GLN A 111 22.66 -34.32 -61.00
N GLU A 112 23.94 -34.56 -60.77
CA GLU A 112 24.54 -34.47 -59.44
C GLU A 112 24.46 -33.04 -58.87
N VAL A 113 24.79 -32.03 -59.68
CA VAL A 113 24.66 -30.61 -59.29
C VAL A 113 23.21 -30.25 -59.00
N ALA A 114 22.24 -30.75 -59.78
CA ALA A 114 20.82 -30.49 -59.55
C ALA A 114 20.36 -31.06 -58.20
N GLU A 115 20.82 -32.26 -57.86
CA GLU A 115 20.48 -32.92 -56.60
C GLU A 115 21.07 -32.17 -55.39
N GLN A 116 22.33 -31.70 -55.50
CA GLN A 116 22.93 -30.86 -54.46
C GLN A 116 22.26 -29.49 -54.34
N ASN A 117 21.92 -28.86 -55.46
CA ASN A 117 21.23 -27.57 -55.48
C ASN A 117 19.83 -27.68 -54.85
N ALA A 118 19.12 -28.79 -55.07
CA ALA A 118 17.85 -29.07 -54.41
C ALA A 118 18.02 -29.21 -52.88
N ARG A 119 19.06 -29.93 -52.42
CA ARG A 119 19.40 -30.03 -50.98
C ARG A 119 19.69 -28.66 -50.37
N ILE A 120 20.50 -27.83 -51.02
CA ILE A 120 20.80 -26.46 -50.58
C ILE A 120 19.51 -25.63 -50.53
N GLY A 121 18.66 -25.73 -51.55
CA GLY A 121 17.38 -25.01 -51.59
C GLY A 121 16.46 -25.36 -50.41
N GLN A 122 16.44 -26.63 -50.00
CA GLN A 122 15.70 -27.04 -48.80
C GLN A 122 16.28 -26.42 -47.52
N GLN A 123 17.60 -26.44 -47.36
CA GLN A 123 18.28 -25.80 -46.21
C GLN A 123 18.02 -24.28 -46.16
N ILE A 124 17.99 -23.61 -47.30
CA ILE A 124 17.67 -22.18 -47.37
C ILE A 124 16.21 -21.92 -46.96
N LYS A 125 15.26 -22.74 -47.39
CA LYS A 125 13.86 -22.63 -46.93
C LYS A 125 13.72 -22.82 -45.43
N GLU A 126 14.44 -23.78 -44.85
CA GLU A 126 14.48 -23.99 -43.41
C GLU A 126 15.07 -22.79 -42.68
N LEU A 127 16.16 -22.21 -43.21
CA LEU A 127 16.77 -20.99 -42.69
C LEU A 127 15.80 -19.80 -42.75
N GLN A 128 15.09 -19.61 -43.86
CA GLN A 128 14.07 -18.55 -44.01
C GLN A 128 12.94 -18.72 -42.98
N SER A 129 12.45 -19.95 -42.80
CA SER A 129 11.41 -20.28 -41.81
C SER A 129 11.88 -19.99 -40.38
N ALA A 130 13.10 -20.41 -40.02
CA ALA A 130 13.70 -20.14 -38.72
C ALA A 130 13.89 -18.64 -38.48
N THR A 131 14.33 -17.90 -39.52
CA THR A 131 14.51 -16.45 -39.45
C THR A 131 13.19 -15.73 -39.21
N ASN A 132 12.11 -16.09 -39.95
CA ASN A 132 10.79 -15.50 -39.75
C ASN A 132 10.25 -15.76 -38.33
N LYS A 133 10.40 -16.99 -37.82
CA LYS A 133 10.06 -17.30 -36.42
C LYS A 133 10.87 -16.47 -35.42
N GLY A 134 12.15 -16.22 -35.72
CA GLY A 134 13.02 -15.35 -34.94
C GLY A 134 12.48 -13.92 -34.87
N VAL A 135 12.05 -13.36 -36.01
CA VAL A 135 11.42 -12.03 -36.07
C VAL A 135 10.17 -11.97 -35.19
N ASP A 136 9.29 -12.97 -35.25
CA ASP A 136 8.07 -13.01 -34.43
C ASP A 136 8.38 -13.02 -32.93
N ILE A 137 9.37 -13.81 -32.51
CA ILE A 137 9.83 -13.87 -31.11
C ILE A 137 10.40 -12.53 -30.65
N ILE A 138 11.20 -11.87 -31.50
CA ILE A 138 11.81 -10.57 -31.20
C ILE A 138 10.74 -9.49 -31.07
N ASN A 139 9.75 -9.45 -31.97
CA ASN A 139 8.63 -8.52 -31.89
C ASN A 139 7.83 -8.71 -30.59
N SER A 140 7.55 -9.97 -30.21
CA SER A 140 6.88 -10.26 -28.94
C SER A 140 7.72 -9.85 -27.72
N ALA A 141 9.04 -10.04 -27.77
CA ALA A 141 9.95 -9.60 -26.72
C ALA A 141 9.96 -8.07 -26.59
N PHE A 142 9.92 -7.35 -27.71
CA PHE A 142 9.85 -5.89 -27.74
C PHE A 142 8.57 -5.36 -27.06
N GLU A 143 7.41 -5.91 -27.41
CA GLU A 143 6.13 -5.53 -26.77
C GLU A 143 6.15 -5.81 -25.25
N LYS A 144 6.69 -6.97 -24.84
CA LYS A 144 6.80 -7.31 -23.42
C LYS A 144 7.74 -6.40 -22.65
N ALA A 145 8.87 -6.00 -23.26
CA ALA A 145 9.78 -5.03 -22.66
C ALA A 145 9.07 -3.68 -22.46
N HIS A 146 8.33 -3.21 -23.46
CA HIS A 146 7.59 -1.96 -23.36
C HIS A 146 6.51 -1.99 -22.26
N ASN A 147 5.69 -3.05 -22.21
CA ASN A 147 4.72 -3.24 -21.13
C ASN A 147 5.40 -3.29 -19.74
N SER A 148 6.62 -3.82 -19.65
CA SER A 148 7.37 -3.87 -18.39
C SER A 148 7.80 -2.48 -17.93
N VAL A 149 8.12 -1.55 -18.85
CA VAL A 149 8.37 -0.14 -18.52
C VAL A 149 7.12 0.51 -17.92
N ASP A 150 5.96 0.29 -18.53
CA ASP A 150 4.69 0.86 -18.04
C ASP A 150 4.34 0.36 -16.63
N VAL A 151 4.50 -0.94 -16.38
CA VAL A 151 4.27 -1.53 -15.05
C VAL A 151 5.26 -0.98 -14.03
N ALA A 152 6.54 -0.83 -14.40
CA ALA A 152 7.54 -0.24 -13.52
C ALA A 152 7.21 1.24 -13.21
N ALA A 153 6.75 2.02 -14.18
CA ALA A 153 6.32 3.40 -13.95
C ALA A 153 5.12 3.50 -13.00
N GLN A 154 4.15 2.58 -13.11
CA GLN A 154 3.03 2.49 -12.17
C GLN A 154 3.51 2.13 -10.75
N ALA A 155 4.45 1.20 -10.62
CA ALA A 155 5.06 0.87 -9.34
C ALA A 155 5.79 2.08 -8.72
N GLY A 156 6.53 2.85 -9.53
CA GLY A 156 7.17 4.08 -9.09
C GLY A 156 6.16 5.11 -8.56
N THR A 157 5.03 5.29 -9.27
CA THR A 157 3.95 6.18 -8.83
C THR A 157 3.35 5.74 -7.50
N ALA A 158 3.14 4.43 -7.31
CA ALA A 158 2.64 3.89 -6.06
C ALA A 158 3.61 4.12 -4.88
N LEU A 159 4.93 4.03 -5.12
CA LEU A 159 5.96 4.30 -4.11
C LEU A 159 6.02 5.77 -3.72
N ILE A 160 5.80 6.69 -4.66
CA ILE A 160 5.65 8.12 -4.38
C ILE A 160 4.46 8.34 -3.44
N ALA A 161 3.29 7.77 -3.76
CA ALA A 161 2.11 7.88 -2.91
C ALA A 161 2.32 7.30 -1.49
N ILE A 162 3.08 6.20 -1.37
CA ILE A 162 3.45 5.63 -0.05
C ILE A 162 4.35 6.60 0.73
N THR A 163 5.28 7.26 0.06
CA THR A 163 6.22 8.23 0.65
C THR A 163 5.45 9.44 1.19
N GLU A 164 4.52 9.98 0.40
CA GLU A 164 3.63 11.09 0.78
C GLU A 164 2.75 10.72 1.99
N ALA A 165 2.12 9.54 1.96
CA ALA A 165 1.31 9.06 3.07
C ALA A 165 2.12 8.88 4.36
N ALA A 166 3.36 8.41 4.26
CA ALA A 166 4.26 8.29 5.40
C ALA A 166 4.65 9.66 5.98
N GLU A 167 4.85 10.66 5.12
CA GLU A 167 5.11 12.04 5.55
C GLU A 167 3.91 12.66 6.26
N GLU A 168 2.70 12.47 5.73
CA GLU A 168 1.45 12.91 6.37
C GLU A 168 1.27 12.28 7.76
N ILE A 169 1.52 10.96 7.90
CA ILE A 169 1.47 10.29 9.20
C ILE A 169 2.49 10.89 10.18
N SER A 170 3.70 11.20 9.71
CA SER A 170 4.72 11.84 10.54
C SER A 170 4.28 13.23 10.99
N GLY A 171 3.66 14.02 10.11
CA GLY A 171 3.10 15.32 10.44
C GLY A 171 1.96 15.22 11.46
N MET A 172 1.04 14.27 11.26
CA MET A 172 -0.08 14.04 12.19
C MET A 172 0.41 13.62 13.58
N ASN A 173 1.46 12.80 13.66
CA ASN A 173 2.07 12.45 14.94
C ASN A 173 2.67 13.67 15.66
N ALA A 174 3.30 14.61 14.94
CA ALA A 174 3.79 15.86 15.53
C ALA A 174 2.62 16.68 16.13
N HIS A 175 1.51 16.80 15.42
CA HIS A 175 0.30 17.46 15.94
C HIS A 175 -0.27 16.78 17.18
N ILE A 176 -0.25 15.44 17.25
CA ILE A 176 -0.70 14.71 18.44
C ILE A 176 0.20 15.01 19.64
N VAL A 177 1.52 15.06 19.46
CA VAL A 177 2.46 15.43 20.54
C VAL A 177 2.16 16.83 21.07
N ASP A 178 1.94 17.81 20.17
CA ASP A 178 1.58 19.17 20.57
C ASP A 178 0.25 19.22 21.35
N ALA A 179 -0.76 18.49 20.89
CA ALA A 179 -2.06 18.39 21.57
C ALA A 179 -1.93 17.73 22.95
N MET A 180 -1.09 16.70 23.09
CA MET A 180 -0.81 16.05 24.37
C MET A 180 -0.13 17.00 25.35
N ALA A 181 0.82 17.83 24.90
CA ALA A 181 1.42 18.87 25.74
C ALA A 181 0.37 19.87 26.25
N GLY A 182 -0.63 20.23 25.43
CA GLY A 182 -1.79 21.03 25.83
C GLY A 182 -2.65 20.35 26.89
N ASN A 183 -3.04 19.09 26.66
CA ASN A 183 -3.81 18.28 27.61
C ASN A 183 -3.07 18.11 28.95
N HIS A 184 -1.73 17.97 28.93
CA HIS A 184 -0.94 17.89 30.15
C HIS A 184 -1.07 19.18 30.98
N LYS A 185 -1.08 20.36 30.36
CA LYS A 185 -1.28 21.63 31.07
C LYS A 185 -2.69 21.72 31.65
N GLN A 186 -3.71 21.37 30.87
CA GLN A 186 -5.10 21.38 31.32
C GLN A 186 -5.33 20.41 32.49
N THR A 187 -4.70 19.24 32.45
CA THR A 187 -4.75 18.25 33.54
C THR A 187 -4.19 18.81 34.84
N ARG A 188 -3.04 19.51 34.79
CA ARG A 188 -2.46 20.16 35.98
C ARG A 188 -3.40 21.21 36.56
N HIS A 189 -4.03 22.03 35.70
CA HIS A 189 -5.04 22.99 36.17
C HIS A 189 -6.24 22.34 36.84
N VAL A 190 -6.65 21.14 36.39
CA VAL A 190 -7.72 20.39 37.06
C VAL A 190 -7.27 19.89 38.43
N ASP A 191 -6.06 19.34 38.55
CA ASP A 191 -5.48 18.93 39.83
C ASP A 191 -5.43 20.11 40.82
N ASP A 192 -4.92 21.27 40.38
CA ASP A 192 -4.85 22.48 41.22
C ASP A 192 -6.24 22.94 41.69
N ASN A 193 -7.25 22.87 40.81
CA ASN A 193 -8.62 23.22 41.15
C ASN A 193 -9.25 22.21 42.13
N LEU A 194 -8.92 20.92 42.01
CA LEU A 194 -9.39 19.90 42.95
C LEU A 194 -8.79 20.12 44.34
N ASP A 195 -7.50 20.44 44.42
CA ASP A 195 -6.85 20.80 45.69
C ASP A 195 -7.53 22.01 46.34
N GLN A 196 -7.86 23.05 45.55
CA GLN A 196 -8.62 24.21 46.06
C GLN A 196 -10.02 23.84 46.55
N ILE A 197 -10.73 22.96 45.85
CA ILE A 197 -12.06 22.47 46.27
C ILE A 197 -11.96 21.71 47.59
N VAL A 198 -10.94 20.87 47.77
CA VAL A 198 -10.71 20.14 49.03
C VAL A 198 -10.48 21.11 50.19
N ILE A 199 -9.66 22.15 49.98
CA ILE A 199 -9.42 23.20 50.99
C ILE A 199 -10.72 23.92 51.34
N LEU A 200 -11.46 24.41 50.34
CA LEU A 200 -12.72 25.13 50.53
C LEU A 200 -13.81 24.27 51.19
N SER A 201 -13.87 22.99 50.86
CA SER A 201 -14.78 22.02 51.48
C SER A 201 -14.47 21.86 52.97
N THR A 202 -13.17 21.75 53.32
CA THR A 202 -12.72 21.65 54.72
C THR A 202 -13.05 22.91 55.51
N GLU A 203 -12.85 24.09 54.92
CA GLU A 203 -13.23 25.38 55.51
C GLU A 203 -14.75 25.47 55.73
N THR A 204 -15.54 25.08 54.72
CA THR A 204 -17.01 25.08 54.80
C THR A 204 -17.52 24.15 55.90
N MET A 205 -16.91 22.97 56.08
CA MET A 205 -17.22 22.08 57.20
C MET A 205 -16.95 22.75 58.56
N GLY A 206 -15.83 23.47 58.69
CA GLY A 206 -15.51 24.22 59.91
C GLY A 206 -16.55 25.32 60.21
N ILE A 207 -16.94 26.10 59.20
CA ILE A 207 -17.99 27.12 59.33
C ILE A 207 -19.34 26.50 59.70
N ALA A 208 -19.69 25.34 59.12
CA ALA A 208 -20.91 24.63 59.44
C ALA A 208 -20.94 24.14 60.90
N ASP A 209 -19.82 23.62 61.40
CA ASP A 209 -19.67 23.24 62.81
C ASP A 209 -19.82 24.45 63.76
N GLU A 210 -19.19 25.58 63.43
CA GLU A 210 -19.31 26.82 64.20
C GLU A 210 -20.76 27.35 64.18
N THR A 211 -21.40 27.34 63.02
CA THR A 211 -22.81 27.76 62.86
C THR A 211 -23.75 26.87 63.67
N SER A 212 -23.49 25.55 63.69
CA SER A 212 -24.25 24.59 64.50
C SER A 212 -24.09 24.87 65.99
N ALA A 213 -22.87 25.16 66.45
CA ALA A 213 -22.59 25.52 67.83
C ALA A 213 -23.31 26.81 68.26
N LEU A 214 -23.22 27.86 67.45
CA LEU A 214 -23.95 29.13 67.66
C LEU A 214 -25.46 28.93 67.67
N GLY A 215 -26.00 28.10 66.76
CA GLY A 215 -27.42 27.77 66.73
C GLY A 215 -27.89 27.09 68.01
N ASN A 216 -27.06 26.23 68.61
CA ASN A 216 -27.36 25.60 69.89
C ASN A 216 -27.30 26.61 71.05
N GLU A 217 -26.36 27.53 71.04
CA GLU A 217 -26.27 28.62 72.04
C GLU A 217 -27.48 29.56 71.97
N PHE A 218 -27.89 29.96 70.76
CA PHE A 218 -29.11 30.74 70.54
C PHE A 218 -30.36 30.03 71.08
N LYS A 219 -30.47 28.71 70.88
CA LYS A 219 -31.57 27.90 71.42
C LYS A 219 -31.59 27.94 72.95
N VAL A 220 -30.44 27.83 73.61
CA VAL A 220 -30.32 27.93 75.06
C VAL A 220 -30.75 29.33 75.54
N LEU A 221 -30.27 30.39 74.89
CA LEU A 221 -30.61 31.76 75.25
C LEU A 221 -32.12 32.03 75.06
N ALA A 222 -32.72 31.55 73.98
CA ALA A 222 -34.16 31.65 73.74
C ALA A 222 -34.99 30.93 74.81
N GLN A 223 -34.55 29.75 75.26
CA GLN A 223 -35.18 29.02 76.38
C GLN A 223 -35.08 29.80 77.70
N GLN A 224 -33.92 30.40 77.99
CA GLN A 224 -33.73 31.24 79.18
C GLN A 224 -34.64 32.48 79.15
N LEU A 225 -34.70 33.17 78.00
CA LEU A 225 -35.57 34.33 77.83
C LEU A 225 -37.05 33.94 78.00
N GLY A 226 -37.48 32.83 77.40
CA GLY A 226 -38.83 32.29 77.57
C GLY A 226 -39.16 31.95 79.02
N SER A 227 -38.22 31.36 79.75
CA SER A 227 -38.37 31.11 81.19
C SER A 227 -38.49 32.40 81.99
N LEU A 228 -37.69 33.43 81.67
CA LEU A 228 -37.72 34.73 82.34
C LEU A 228 -39.04 35.47 82.11
N VAL A 229 -39.56 35.45 80.88
CA VAL A 229 -40.88 36.00 80.54
C VAL A 229 -41.99 35.27 81.29
N THR A 230 -41.92 33.95 81.37
CA THR A 230 -42.88 33.13 82.13
C THR A 230 -42.84 33.44 83.64
N GLN A 231 -41.64 33.64 84.20
CA GLN A 231 -41.47 34.03 85.61
C GLN A 231 -42.01 35.44 85.88
N PHE A 232 -41.78 36.39 84.98
CA PHE A 232 -42.27 37.76 85.10
C PHE A 232 -43.80 37.83 85.03
N LEU A 233 -44.41 37.11 84.06
CA LEU A 233 -45.86 37.04 83.91
C LEU A 233 -46.53 36.18 85.00
N GLY A 234 -45.84 35.17 85.53
CA GLY A 234 -46.32 34.34 86.65
C GLY A 234 -46.22 35.01 88.02
N GLY A 235 -45.50 36.14 88.13
CA GLY A 235 -45.33 36.91 89.37
C GLY A 235 -46.48 37.87 89.70
N GLU A 236 -47.51 38.00 88.84
CA GLU A 236 -48.57 38.99 89.00
C GLU A 236 -49.90 38.47 89.59
N HIS A 237 -50.00 37.23 90.09
CA HIS A 237 -51.19 36.76 90.82
C HIS A 237 -50.86 35.77 91.95
N GLN A 238 -51.03 36.21 93.20
CA GLN A 238 -51.10 35.34 94.37
C GLN A 238 -52.50 35.43 95.02
N SER A 239 -53.31 34.40 94.75
CA SER A 239 -54.37 33.78 95.59
C SER A 239 -55.76 34.45 95.74
N PRO A 240 -56.85 33.72 96.11
CA PRO A 240 -57.10 32.26 96.14
C PRO A 240 -58.47 31.83 95.53
N ASP A 241 -58.81 30.54 95.73
CA ASP A 241 -60.10 29.82 95.56
C ASP A 241 -60.33 29.10 94.22
N SER A 242 -60.10 27.77 94.21
CA SER A 242 -61.11 26.70 94.41
C SER A 242 -61.85 26.44 93.08
N GLU A 243 -62.05 25.27 92.50
CA GLU A 243 -61.95 23.86 92.84
C GLU A 243 -62.47 23.15 91.55
N VAL A 244 -62.15 21.87 91.33
CA VAL A 244 -62.89 20.96 90.39
C VAL A 244 -62.66 21.22 88.87
N GLU A 245 -62.30 20.30 87.97
CA GLU A 245 -62.31 18.84 87.94
C GLU A 245 -61.37 18.31 86.83
N GLN A 246 -61.00 17.05 87.00
CA GLN A 246 -60.33 16.17 86.04
C GLN A 246 -61.15 15.94 84.76
N ARG A 247 -60.46 15.76 83.62
CA ARG A 247 -60.44 14.54 82.76
C ARG A 247 -59.67 14.84 81.47
N SER A 248 -58.49 14.25 81.29
CA SER A 248 -58.23 12.97 80.59
C SER A 248 -58.48 13.08 79.08
N SER A 249 -57.43 13.22 78.25
CA SER A 249 -56.57 12.13 77.73
C SER A 249 -57.18 11.34 76.57
N LYS A 250 -56.58 11.51 75.38
CA LYS A 250 -56.26 10.55 74.29
C LYS A 250 -56.38 11.25 72.92
N GLY A 251 -55.44 11.15 71.97
CA GLY A 251 -54.16 10.46 71.82
C GLY A 251 -53.33 11.20 70.74
N THR A 252 -51.99 11.20 70.70
CA THR A 252 -51.04 10.10 70.34
C THR A 252 -51.51 9.37 69.07
N GLU A 253 -50.81 9.34 67.94
CA GLU A 253 -49.39 9.11 67.63
C GLU A 253 -48.98 9.88 66.35
N SER A 254 -47.77 10.48 66.23
CA SER A 254 -46.49 9.90 65.75
C SER A 254 -46.62 9.12 64.42
N ILE A 255 -45.86 9.39 63.35
CA ILE A 255 -44.45 9.01 63.07
C ILE A 255 -44.12 9.68 61.70
N SER A 256 -43.12 10.56 61.50
CA SER A 256 -41.65 10.37 61.39
C SER A 256 -41.14 9.51 60.21
N GLY A 257 -40.44 10.16 59.28
CA GLY A 257 -39.29 9.60 58.53
C GLY A 257 -39.63 8.93 57.20
N ASN A 258 -38.72 8.71 56.25
CA ASN A 258 -37.32 9.10 56.01
C ASN A 258 -36.96 8.47 54.64
N GLY A 259 -35.91 8.95 53.97
CA GLY A 259 -35.17 8.22 52.93
C GLY A 259 -35.61 8.52 51.48
N ALA A 260 -34.83 9.21 50.64
CA ALA A 260 -33.49 8.91 50.11
C ALA A 260 -33.51 7.97 48.89
N GLU A 261 -32.79 8.42 47.85
CA GLU A 261 -32.14 7.62 46.79
C GLU A 261 -33.06 6.89 45.79
N LEU A 262 -32.76 6.78 44.49
CA LEU A 262 -31.50 6.81 43.75
C LEU A 262 -31.82 7.05 42.25
N PHE A 263 -30.81 7.53 41.54
CA PHE A 263 -30.64 7.36 40.09
C PHE A 263 -30.49 5.87 39.72
#